data_AF-A0A0L0T2P8-F1
#
_entry.id   AF-A0A0L0T2P8-F1
#
_cell.length_a   1.000
_cell.length_b   1.000
_cell.length_c   1.000
_cell.angle_alpha   90.00
_cell.angle_beta   90.00
_cell.angle_gamma   90.00
#
_symmetry.space_group_name_H-M   'P 1'
#
loop_
_entity.id
_entity.type
_entity.pdbx_description
1 polymer ?
#
loop_
_entity_poly.entity_id
_entity_poly.type
_entity_poly.pdbx_seq_one_letter_code
_entity_poly.pdbx_strand_id
1 'polypeptide(L)'
;MSAAIAPTGEAALVQTIDVPYRVEVADPAAFFDLANVATSLADLVPHLTTLATLQSSPNDGSAPEQFTLERRDGDASQPQPQLRLDMKECRVALQFPDELLFVSDAVVSAISRFMDDLRVQRDSLQAIQFDFVILADTQYSACCVDEVAAQHIAANVLVHFGRSCLSQASHMPVLFAFGNFPIDLDHVARTLADVPKALVIYDVMYAHAMPALAAKVAPTVRFATIERHVSSTNGSTNYTRNLPTKEELDADTTVVVIGPPSPLVSHYSLVFGQHSLLHYDPLSRECSRPRSLLMKRYALMTKARDADIIGIVVGTLGVANYIDMIANLKKLIKSHGKKYYTFVLGKLNVAKLANFSEIDIFVLVACPESSLIDSKEFYRPVVTPFELTMALDMSSSWTGEYRLGFTDVMHHMVEHMGDEPVDGLDQSSTVAASSSKPTTAADADSDTESDADPDQPYFSLVTGTFKSRTKVENNETIHAKIQDLTLYESGQVALVSPAAARQLQTREWRGLEMTPSAEKSLEVVEGRFGTAAGYADEPEVETGKGRRGG
;
A
#
# COMPACT_ATOMS: atom_id res chain seq x y z
N MET A 1 31.73 48.37 -13.79
CA MET A 1 31.11 49.03 -12.63
C MET A 1 29.72 49.53 -13.04
N SER A 2 28.69 48.74 -12.75
CA SER A 2 27.33 49.22 -12.50
C SER A 2 26.58 48.05 -11.87
N ALA A 3 26.39 48.14 -10.56
CA ALA A 3 25.67 47.17 -9.76
C ALA A 3 24.23 47.67 -9.60
N ALA A 4 23.26 46.84 -9.92
CA ALA A 4 21.87 47.02 -9.51
C ALA A 4 21.53 45.89 -8.54
N ILE A 5 21.21 46.30 -7.31
CA ILE A 5 20.82 45.49 -6.17
C ILE A 5 19.34 45.12 -6.33
N ALA A 6 19.00 43.83 -6.21
CA ALA A 6 17.63 43.34 -6.08
C ALA A 6 17.40 42.84 -4.64
N PRO A 7 16.20 43.03 -4.07
CA PRO A 7 15.94 42.79 -2.65
C PRO A 7 15.68 41.32 -2.34
N THR A 8 16.20 40.91 -1.18
CA THR A 8 15.93 39.65 -0.47
C THR A 8 14.52 39.63 0.12
N GLY A 9 13.81 38.50 0.03
CA GLY A 9 12.55 38.29 0.75
C GLY A 9 11.91 36.91 0.50
N GLU A 10 11.93 36.09 1.55
CA GLU A 10 11.04 34.95 1.86
C GLU A 10 11.08 33.68 1.01
N ALA A 11 11.80 32.70 1.54
CA ALA A 11 11.70 31.28 1.18
C ALA A 11 10.37 30.71 1.69
N ALA A 12 9.37 30.62 0.82
CA ALA A 12 8.25 29.71 1.00
C ALA A 12 8.76 28.28 0.79
N LEU A 13 8.84 27.53 1.90
CA LEU A 13 9.17 26.12 1.94
C LEU A 13 7.97 25.32 1.39
N VAL A 14 7.78 25.33 0.07
CA VAL A 14 6.90 24.40 -0.62
C VAL A 14 7.69 23.10 -0.73
N GLN A 15 7.26 22.06 0.00
CA GLN A 15 7.72 20.70 -0.26
C GLN A 15 7.27 20.32 -1.67
N THR A 16 8.18 20.51 -2.63
CA THR A 16 8.12 19.88 -3.95
C THR A 16 8.22 18.38 -3.72
N ILE A 17 7.09 17.69 -3.83
CA ILE A 17 7.09 16.29 -4.21
C ILE A 17 7.70 16.28 -5.61
N ASP A 18 8.95 15.84 -5.72
CA ASP A 18 9.68 15.76 -6.99
C ASP A 18 8.92 14.84 -7.94
N VAL A 19 8.20 15.45 -8.89
CA VAL A 19 7.65 14.76 -10.05
C VAL A 19 8.67 14.91 -11.18
N PRO A 20 9.33 13.83 -11.65
CA PRO A 20 10.44 13.94 -12.59
C PRO A 20 10.02 14.20 -14.04
N TYR A 21 8.73 14.34 -14.36
CA TYR A 21 8.28 14.57 -15.74
C TYR A 21 6.98 15.40 -15.84
N ARG A 22 6.94 16.31 -16.83
CA ARG A 22 5.73 17.04 -17.23
C ARG A 22 5.27 16.49 -18.58
N VAL A 23 4.18 15.74 -18.60
CA VAL A 23 3.58 15.27 -19.86
C VAL A 23 2.57 16.30 -20.35
N GLU A 24 2.79 16.82 -21.55
CA GLU A 24 1.78 17.59 -22.25
C GLU A 24 0.79 16.63 -22.90
N VAL A 25 -0.41 16.51 -22.30
CA VAL A 25 -1.50 15.72 -22.86
C VAL A 25 -2.33 16.62 -23.78
N ALA A 26 -2.01 16.61 -25.07
CA ALA A 26 -2.70 17.43 -26.08
C ALA A 26 -4.16 16.99 -26.30
N ASP A 27 -4.40 15.68 -26.31
CA ASP A 27 -5.74 15.08 -26.38
C ASP A 27 -5.89 13.96 -25.34
N PRO A 28 -6.57 14.21 -24.21
CA PRO A 28 -6.81 13.20 -23.18
C PRO A 28 -7.61 12.00 -23.69
N ALA A 29 -8.45 12.17 -24.71
CA ALA A 29 -9.28 11.09 -25.23
C ALA A 29 -8.46 10.02 -25.96
N ALA A 30 -7.58 10.44 -26.85
CA ALA A 30 -6.64 9.54 -27.52
C ALA A 30 -5.57 9.00 -26.56
N PHE A 31 -5.12 9.81 -25.60
CA PHE A 31 -4.07 9.41 -24.67
C PHE A 31 -4.48 8.21 -23.79
N PHE A 32 -5.69 8.21 -23.24
CA PHE A 32 -6.18 7.13 -22.36
C PHE A 32 -7.03 6.07 -23.06
N ASP A 33 -7.23 6.16 -24.38
CA ASP A 33 -8.18 5.31 -25.12
C ASP A 33 -9.58 5.32 -24.47
N LEU A 34 -10.13 6.53 -24.28
CA LEU A 34 -11.38 6.71 -23.53
C LEU A 34 -12.60 6.04 -24.20
N ALA A 35 -12.53 5.77 -25.49
CA ALA A 35 -13.56 5.01 -26.20
C ALA A 35 -13.63 3.56 -25.72
N ASN A 36 -12.48 2.92 -25.49
CA ASN A 36 -12.40 1.58 -24.94
C ASN A 36 -12.81 1.53 -23.46
N VAL A 37 -12.47 2.57 -22.69
CA VAL A 37 -12.96 2.73 -21.31
C VAL A 37 -14.48 2.82 -21.27
N ALA A 38 -15.09 3.66 -22.12
CA ALA A 38 -16.54 3.80 -22.22
C ALA A 38 -17.21 2.49 -22.66
N THR A 39 -16.63 1.78 -23.64
CA THR A 39 -17.14 0.48 -24.09
C THR A 39 -17.06 -0.57 -22.97
N SER A 40 -15.94 -0.63 -22.25
CA SER A 40 -15.75 -1.55 -21.12
C SER A 40 -16.71 -1.24 -19.98
N LEU A 41 -16.98 0.05 -19.70
CA LEU A 41 -17.98 0.47 -18.73
C LEU A 41 -19.39 0.04 -19.15
N ALA A 42 -19.74 0.25 -20.42
CA ALA A 42 -21.02 -0.17 -21.00
C ALA A 42 -21.22 -1.69 -20.96
N ASP A 43 -20.16 -2.48 -21.14
CA ASP A 43 -20.19 -3.94 -21.08
C ASP A 43 -20.30 -4.47 -19.64
N LEU A 44 -19.79 -3.71 -18.65
CA LEU A 44 -19.86 -4.08 -17.24
C LEU A 44 -21.27 -3.90 -16.65
N VAL A 45 -22.01 -2.90 -17.12
CA VAL A 45 -23.31 -2.50 -16.59
C VAL A 45 -24.34 -3.65 -16.48
N PRO A 46 -24.54 -4.52 -17.49
CA PRO A 46 -25.42 -5.68 -17.37
C PRO A 46 -25.02 -6.67 -16.26
N HIS A 47 -23.72 -6.83 -16.00
CA HIS A 47 -23.21 -7.70 -14.93
C HIS A 47 -23.53 -7.11 -13.55
N LEU A 48 -23.42 -5.79 -13.39
CA LEU A 48 -23.80 -5.10 -12.17
C LEU A 48 -25.30 -5.22 -11.88
N THR A 49 -26.15 -5.10 -12.92
CA THR A 49 -27.60 -5.30 -12.79
C THR A 49 -27.93 -6.73 -12.33
N THR A 50 -27.23 -7.72 -12.88
CA THR A 50 -27.43 -9.14 -12.53
C THR A 50 -27.05 -9.42 -11.07
N LEU A 51 -25.91 -8.89 -10.61
CA LEU A 51 -25.48 -9.01 -9.22
C LEU A 51 -26.43 -8.33 -8.24
N ALA A 52 -26.94 -7.14 -8.62
CA ALA A 52 -27.93 -6.43 -7.81
C ALA A 52 -29.23 -7.24 -7.67
N THR A 53 -29.69 -7.88 -8.75
CA THR A 53 -30.90 -8.70 -8.72
C THR A 53 -30.74 -9.97 -7.87
N LEU A 54 -29.57 -10.62 -7.89
CA LEU A 54 -29.28 -11.81 -7.07
C LEU A 54 -29.26 -11.50 -5.57
N GLN A 55 -28.67 -10.37 -5.17
CA GLN A 55 -28.62 -9.94 -3.77
C GLN A 55 -29.96 -9.41 -3.24
N SER A 56 -30.89 -9.03 -4.13
CA SER A 56 -32.24 -8.57 -3.77
C SER A 56 -33.30 -9.68 -3.64
N SER A 57 -32.95 -10.94 -3.93
CA SER A 57 -33.86 -12.08 -3.75
C SER A 57 -34.15 -12.34 -2.26
N PRO A 58 -35.38 -12.76 -1.87
CA PRO A 58 -35.70 -12.98 -0.47
C PRO A 58 -34.86 -14.12 0.08
N ASN A 59 -34.13 -13.81 1.15
CA ASN A 59 -33.25 -14.69 1.90
C ASN A 59 -34.02 -15.94 2.38
N ASP A 60 -33.89 -17.06 1.67
CA ASP A 60 -34.34 -18.37 2.15
C ASP A 60 -33.29 -18.88 3.15
N GLY A 61 -33.43 -18.46 4.41
CA GLY A 61 -32.98 -19.18 5.60
C GLY A 61 -31.49 -19.53 5.82
N SER A 62 -30.55 -19.20 4.93
CA SER A 62 -29.12 -19.46 5.15
C SER A 62 -28.27 -18.23 4.82
N ALA A 63 -28.08 -17.37 5.82
CA ALA A 63 -27.19 -16.23 5.74
C ALA A 63 -25.73 -16.71 5.54
N PRO A 64 -24.97 -16.15 4.57
CA PRO A 64 -23.52 -16.18 4.66
C PRO A 64 -23.08 -15.21 5.75
N GLU A 65 -22.12 -15.61 6.57
CA GLU A 65 -21.63 -14.87 7.74
C GLU A 65 -21.23 -13.43 7.37
N GLN A 66 -22.05 -12.47 7.81
CA GLN A 66 -21.70 -11.07 7.82
C GLN A 66 -20.74 -10.83 8.98
N PHE A 67 -19.50 -10.44 8.67
CA PHE A 67 -18.51 -10.00 9.66
C PHE A 67 -18.98 -8.72 10.36
N THR A 68 -19.59 -8.87 11.53
CA THR A 68 -19.80 -7.80 12.50
C THR A 68 -18.48 -7.48 13.20
N LEU A 69 -17.86 -6.36 12.83
CA LEU A 69 -16.92 -5.66 13.70
C LEU A 69 -17.72 -5.10 14.89
N GLU A 70 -17.57 -5.70 16.07
CA GLU A 70 -18.13 -5.15 17.30
C GLU A 70 -17.52 -3.76 17.56
N ARG A 71 -18.28 -2.72 17.23
CA ARG A 71 -18.04 -1.36 17.73
C ARG A 71 -18.39 -1.35 19.21
N ARG A 72 -17.45 -0.90 20.04
CA ARG A 72 -17.72 -0.50 21.42
C ARG A 72 -18.77 0.63 21.38
N ASP A 73 -19.86 0.44 22.10
CA ASP A 73 -21.08 1.24 22.08
C ASP A 73 -20.83 2.76 22.12
N GLY A 74 -21.33 3.46 21.09
CA GLY A 74 -21.25 4.90 20.99
C GLY A 74 -21.63 5.38 19.58
N ASP A 75 -22.91 5.71 19.41
CA ASP A 75 -23.54 6.37 18.25
C ASP A 75 -23.89 5.47 17.04
N ALA A 76 -25.11 4.93 17.08
CA ALA A 76 -25.68 3.97 16.14
C ALA A 76 -26.48 4.62 14.99
N SER A 77 -25.95 5.65 14.33
CA SER A 77 -26.73 6.41 13.32
C SER A 77 -26.02 6.73 12.00
N GLN A 78 -24.91 6.06 11.67
CA GLN A 78 -24.36 6.11 10.30
C GLN A 78 -24.54 4.76 9.58
N PRO A 79 -25.38 4.68 8.53
CA PRO A 79 -25.45 3.48 7.71
C PRO A 79 -24.09 3.28 7.01
N GLN A 80 -23.59 2.05 7.01
CA GLN A 80 -22.49 1.70 6.11
C GLN A 80 -22.92 2.03 4.67
N PRO A 81 -22.03 2.55 3.82
CA PRO A 81 -22.36 2.79 2.42
C PRO A 81 -22.56 1.44 1.73
N GLN A 82 -23.79 0.93 1.76
CA GLN A 82 -24.19 -0.18 0.92
C GLN A 82 -24.11 0.28 -0.54
N LEU A 83 -23.58 -0.58 -1.41
CA LEU A 83 -23.60 -0.33 -2.86
C LEU A 83 -25.02 0.12 -3.24
N ARG A 84 -25.14 1.24 -3.97
CA ARG A 84 -26.44 1.76 -4.38
C ARG A 84 -27.01 0.80 -5.42
N LEU A 85 -27.95 -0.05 -4.98
CA LEU A 85 -28.55 -1.14 -5.76
C LEU A 85 -29.75 -0.68 -6.61
N ASP A 86 -30.13 0.59 -6.50
CA ASP A 86 -31.16 1.21 -7.35
C ASP A 86 -30.53 1.62 -8.69
N MET A 87 -30.48 0.66 -9.64
CA MET A 87 -29.78 0.73 -10.94
C MET A 87 -30.28 1.79 -11.95
N LYS A 88 -31.03 2.81 -11.52
CA LYS A 88 -31.32 3.99 -12.36
C LYS A 88 -30.11 4.92 -12.47
N GLU A 89 -29.23 4.89 -11.46
CA GLU A 89 -28.00 5.68 -11.42
C GLU A 89 -26.79 4.75 -11.26
N CYS A 90 -25.81 4.87 -12.15
CA CYS A 90 -24.52 4.19 -12.08
C CYS A 90 -23.44 5.23 -11.74
N ARG A 91 -22.93 5.20 -10.51
CA ARG A 91 -21.88 6.11 -10.06
C ARG A 91 -20.51 5.51 -10.36
N VAL A 92 -19.68 6.29 -11.07
CA VAL A 92 -18.35 5.88 -11.50
C VAL A 92 -17.31 6.77 -10.83
N ALA A 93 -16.46 6.19 -10.00
CA ALA A 93 -15.33 6.86 -9.39
C ALA A 93 -14.17 6.92 -10.39
N LEU A 94 -13.57 8.09 -10.58
CA LEU A 94 -12.40 8.29 -11.42
C LEU A 94 -11.20 8.63 -10.54
N GLN A 95 -10.22 7.73 -10.52
CA GLN A 95 -9.00 7.89 -9.75
C GLN A 95 -7.86 8.30 -10.66
N PHE A 96 -7.29 9.49 -10.43
CA PHE A 96 -6.12 9.98 -11.14
C PHE A 96 -4.91 10.02 -10.20
N PRO A 97 -3.70 9.84 -10.73
CA PRO A 97 -2.49 10.20 -10.01
C PRO A 97 -2.39 11.74 -9.99
N ASP A 98 -1.72 12.28 -8.98
CA ASP A 98 -1.67 13.73 -8.69
C ASP A 98 -1.18 14.52 -9.93
N GLU A 99 -0.28 13.94 -10.73
CA GLU A 99 0.27 14.55 -11.94
C GLU A 99 -0.73 14.68 -13.08
N LEU A 100 -1.77 13.84 -13.12
CA LEU A 100 -2.78 13.82 -14.19
C LEU A 100 -4.14 14.35 -13.73
N LEU A 101 -4.25 14.84 -12.48
CA LEU A 101 -5.50 15.39 -11.97
C LEU A 101 -5.96 16.62 -12.77
N PHE A 102 -5.04 17.36 -13.38
CA PHE A 102 -5.37 18.55 -14.20
C PHE A 102 -6.15 18.22 -15.49
N VAL A 103 -6.07 16.98 -16.01
CA VAL A 103 -6.85 16.56 -17.21
C VAL A 103 -8.21 15.95 -16.88
N SER A 104 -8.54 15.81 -15.59
CA SER A 104 -9.74 15.11 -15.13
C SER A 104 -11.04 15.64 -15.73
N ASP A 105 -11.21 16.96 -15.82
CA ASP A 105 -12.41 17.60 -16.40
C ASP A 105 -12.59 17.26 -17.89
N ALA A 106 -11.50 17.31 -18.66
CA ALA A 106 -11.52 16.95 -20.07
C ALA A 106 -11.82 15.46 -20.27
N VAL A 107 -11.29 14.59 -19.40
CA VAL A 107 -11.56 13.15 -19.42
C VAL A 107 -13.03 12.87 -19.11
N VAL A 108 -13.60 13.49 -18.07
CA VAL A 108 -15.03 13.35 -17.72
C VAL A 108 -15.91 13.79 -18.88
N SER A 109 -15.62 14.95 -19.48
CA SER A 109 -16.35 15.46 -20.63
C SER A 109 -16.30 14.52 -21.83
N ALA A 110 -15.14 13.93 -22.10
CA ALA A 110 -14.96 13.00 -23.22
C ALA A 110 -15.67 11.66 -22.96
N ILE A 111 -15.51 11.05 -21.78
CA ILE A 111 -16.18 9.79 -21.43
C ILE A 111 -17.70 9.98 -21.46
N SER A 112 -18.21 11.10 -20.94
CA SER A 112 -19.65 11.38 -20.94
C SER A 112 -20.22 11.41 -22.36
N ARG A 113 -19.52 12.05 -23.31
CA ARG A 113 -19.91 12.06 -24.73
C ARG A 113 -19.94 10.66 -25.34
N PHE A 114 -18.90 9.86 -25.13
CA PHE A 114 -18.87 8.48 -25.63
C PHE A 114 -19.98 7.61 -25.02
N MET A 115 -20.29 7.82 -23.74
CA MET A 115 -21.38 7.12 -23.07
C MET A 115 -22.75 7.53 -23.63
N ASP A 116 -22.97 8.81 -23.91
CA ASP A 116 -24.21 9.27 -24.54
C ASP A 116 -24.39 8.68 -25.95
N ASP A 117 -23.31 8.60 -26.75
CA ASP A 117 -23.34 7.93 -28.06
C ASP A 117 -23.69 6.44 -27.91
N LEU A 118 -23.10 5.74 -26.93
CA LEU A 118 -23.39 4.33 -26.67
C LEU A 118 -24.82 4.11 -26.15
N ARG A 119 -25.39 5.06 -25.40
CA ARG A 119 -26.78 5.01 -24.91
C ARG A 119 -27.79 5.08 -26.06
N VAL A 120 -27.48 5.82 -27.13
CA VAL A 120 -28.31 5.85 -28.34
C VAL A 120 -28.26 4.50 -29.06
N GLN A 121 -27.12 3.80 -29.03
CA GLN A 121 -26.94 2.54 -29.75
C GLN A 121 -27.42 1.30 -28.97
N ARG A 122 -27.47 1.36 -27.64
CA ARG A 122 -27.80 0.21 -26.77
C ARG A 122 -29.01 0.51 -25.90
N ASP A 123 -30.14 -0.12 -26.22
CA ASP A 123 -31.40 0.02 -25.46
C ASP A 123 -31.25 -0.30 -23.96
N SER A 124 -30.34 -1.23 -23.61
CA SER A 124 -30.05 -1.61 -22.21
C SER A 124 -29.46 -0.47 -21.37
N LEU A 125 -28.86 0.55 -21.99
CA LEU A 125 -28.23 1.68 -21.29
C LEU A 125 -29.11 2.93 -21.23
N GLN A 126 -30.23 2.98 -21.97
CA GLN A 126 -31.09 4.16 -22.03
C GLN A 126 -31.70 4.52 -20.66
N ALA A 127 -32.02 3.50 -19.85
CA ALA A 127 -32.62 3.66 -18.53
C ALA A 127 -31.62 4.04 -17.42
N ILE A 128 -30.32 4.11 -17.73
CA ILE A 128 -29.24 4.27 -16.76
C ILE A 128 -28.62 5.65 -16.91
N GLN A 129 -28.56 6.39 -15.81
CA GLN A 129 -27.86 7.66 -15.69
C GLN A 129 -26.46 7.41 -15.13
N PHE A 130 -25.42 7.91 -15.80
CA PHE A 130 -24.05 7.82 -15.31
C PHE A 130 -23.69 9.08 -14.53
N ASP A 131 -23.15 8.89 -13.32
CA ASP A 131 -22.68 9.96 -12.43
C ASP A 131 -21.16 9.78 -12.23
N PHE A 132 -20.36 10.70 -12.79
CA PHE A 132 -18.90 10.62 -12.72
C PHE A 132 -18.37 11.46 -11.55
N VAL A 133 -17.63 10.82 -10.64
CA VAL A 133 -17.06 11.48 -9.46
C VAL A 133 -15.54 11.34 -9.49
N ILE A 134 -14.83 12.47 -9.42
CA ILE A 134 -13.36 12.49 -9.38
C ILE A 134 -12.89 12.30 -7.95
N LEU A 135 -12.03 11.31 -7.72
CA LEU A 135 -11.31 11.14 -6.46
C LEU A 135 -10.10 12.08 -6.45
N ALA A 136 -10.26 13.23 -5.79
CA ALA A 136 -9.25 14.29 -5.78
C ALA A 136 -8.08 14.06 -4.79
N ASP A 137 -8.28 13.22 -3.78
CA ASP A 137 -7.23 12.80 -2.85
C ASP A 137 -7.35 11.30 -2.61
N THR A 138 -6.23 10.60 -2.73
CA THR A 138 -6.14 9.16 -2.50
C THR A 138 -5.29 8.92 -1.27
N GLN A 139 -5.74 8.01 -0.41
CA GLN A 139 -4.99 7.66 0.80
C GLN A 139 -3.87 6.64 0.51
N TYR A 140 -3.65 6.29 -0.75
CA TYR A 140 -2.65 5.31 -1.17
C TYR A 140 -1.68 5.90 -2.19
N SER A 141 -0.60 5.18 -2.47
CA SER A 141 0.32 5.55 -3.55
C SER A 141 -0.39 5.57 -4.90
N ALA A 142 0.06 6.44 -5.81
CA ALA A 142 -0.54 6.67 -7.13
C ALA A 142 -0.73 5.38 -7.97
N CYS A 143 0.05 4.33 -7.71
CA CYS A 143 -0.04 3.04 -8.38
C CYS A 143 -1.14 2.10 -7.83
N CYS A 144 -1.76 2.41 -6.70
CA CYS A 144 -2.71 1.56 -5.99
C CYS A 144 -4.14 2.02 -6.22
N VAL A 145 -5.07 1.07 -6.28
CA VAL A 145 -6.49 1.37 -6.37
C VAL A 145 -7.06 1.78 -5.01
N ASP A 146 -7.82 2.88 -4.96
CA ASP A 146 -8.50 3.34 -3.74
C ASP A 146 -9.96 2.89 -3.69
N GLU A 147 -10.17 1.59 -3.41
CA GLU A 147 -11.51 1.01 -3.29
C GLU A 147 -12.31 1.62 -2.13
N VAL A 148 -11.63 2.03 -1.05
CA VAL A 148 -12.28 2.56 0.16
C VAL A 148 -12.88 3.93 -0.11
N ALA A 149 -12.13 4.83 -0.76
CA ALA A 149 -12.65 6.15 -1.15
C ALA A 149 -13.84 6.02 -2.12
N ALA A 150 -13.76 5.09 -3.08
CA ALA A 150 -14.86 4.81 -3.99
C ALA A 150 -16.11 4.27 -3.26
N GLN A 151 -15.93 3.39 -2.29
CA GLN A 151 -17.03 2.85 -1.48
C GLN A 151 -17.69 3.93 -0.62
N HIS A 152 -16.92 4.86 -0.04
CA HIS A 152 -17.47 5.96 0.75
C HIS A 152 -18.41 6.87 -0.05
N ILE A 153 -18.20 6.99 -1.36
CA ILE A 153 -19.11 7.71 -2.26
C ILE A 153 -20.16 6.80 -2.89
N ALA A 154 -20.26 5.54 -2.47
CA ALA A 154 -21.14 4.50 -3.02
C ALA A 154 -20.99 4.34 -4.54
N ALA A 155 -19.75 4.38 -5.05
CA ALA A 155 -19.47 4.11 -6.46
C ALA A 155 -19.72 2.64 -6.81
N ASN A 156 -20.28 2.40 -7.99
CA ASN A 156 -20.51 1.06 -8.53
C ASN A 156 -19.25 0.53 -9.24
N VAL A 157 -18.45 1.43 -9.83
CA VAL A 157 -17.24 1.12 -10.61
C VAL A 157 -16.18 2.16 -10.31
N LEU A 158 -14.91 1.73 -10.26
CA LEU A 158 -13.77 2.64 -10.22
C LEU A 158 -12.96 2.53 -11.51
N VAL A 159 -12.59 3.66 -12.10
CA VAL A 159 -11.65 3.74 -13.23
C VAL A 159 -10.34 4.32 -12.72
N HIS A 160 -9.26 3.54 -12.81
CA HIS A 160 -7.93 3.90 -12.36
C HIS A 160 -7.06 4.34 -13.54
N PHE A 161 -6.62 5.59 -13.53
CA PHE A 161 -5.83 6.19 -14.61
C PHE A 161 -4.33 6.16 -14.34
N GLY A 162 -3.53 6.04 -15.40
CA GLY A 162 -2.07 6.16 -15.32
C GLY A 162 -1.37 4.89 -14.83
N ARG A 163 -0.30 5.09 -14.04
CA ARG A 163 0.54 3.99 -13.55
C ARG A 163 -0.24 3.05 -12.63
N SER A 164 0.09 1.75 -12.64
CA SER A 164 -0.53 0.77 -11.74
C SER A 164 0.48 -0.27 -11.29
N CYS A 165 0.40 -0.64 -10.00
CA CYS A 165 1.18 -1.73 -9.42
C CYS A 165 0.58 -3.11 -9.69
N LEU A 166 -0.54 -3.17 -10.42
CA LEU A 166 -1.24 -4.39 -10.82
C LEU A 166 -1.65 -5.30 -9.65
N SER A 167 -1.76 -4.72 -8.46
CA SER A 167 -2.30 -5.44 -7.29
C SER A 167 -3.78 -5.71 -7.51
N GLN A 168 -4.22 -6.93 -7.19
CA GLN A 168 -5.58 -7.36 -7.42
C GLN A 168 -6.55 -6.62 -6.49
N ALA A 169 -7.52 -5.93 -7.12
CA ALA A 169 -8.67 -5.33 -6.46
C ALA A 169 -9.65 -6.44 -6.05
N SER A 170 -10.27 -6.30 -4.87
CA SER A 170 -11.03 -7.39 -4.24
C SER A 170 -12.47 -7.02 -3.88
N HIS A 171 -12.75 -5.73 -3.70
CA HIS A 171 -14.02 -5.31 -3.11
C HIS A 171 -14.95 -4.58 -4.08
N MET A 172 -14.47 -4.19 -5.27
CA MET A 172 -15.33 -3.59 -6.29
C MET A 172 -14.82 -3.80 -7.72
N PRO A 173 -15.67 -3.63 -8.74
CA PRO A 173 -15.23 -3.61 -10.13
C PRO A 173 -14.31 -2.43 -10.43
N VAL A 174 -13.14 -2.75 -10.99
CA VAL A 174 -12.12 -1.76 -11.38
C VAL A 174 -11.81 -1.90 -12.87
N LEU A 175 -11.76 -0.77 -13.56
CA LEU A 175 -11.28 -0.61 -14.93
C LEU A 175 -9.96 0.17 -14.91
N PHE A 176 -9.02 -0.19 -15.77
CA PHE A 176 -7.72 0.49 -15.87
C PHE A 176 -7.58 1.24 -17.20
N ALA A 177 -7.05 2.45 -17.11
CA ALA A 177 -6.74 3.32 -18.25
C ALA A 177 -5.29 3.83 -18.12
N PHE A 178 -4.32 3.03 -18.57
CA PHE A 178 -2.90 3.29 -18.28
C PHE A 178 -2.32 4.53 -18.97
N GLY A 179 -2.88 4.94 -20.10
CA GLY A 179 -2.36 6.04 -20.91
C GLY A 179 -1.25 5.59 -21.87
N ASN A 180 -1.15 6.28 -23.01
CA ASN A 180 -0.19 5.99 -24.08
C ASN A 180 0.99 6.96 -24.03
N PHE A 181 1.93 6.70 -23.12
CA PHE A 181 3.08 7.57 -22.92
C PHE A 181 4.08 7.51 -24.10
N PRO A 182 4.65 8.65 -24.52
CA PRO A 182 5.54 8.69 -25.67
C PRO A 182 6.83 7.92 -25.41
N ILE A 183 7.27 7.14 -26.41
CA ILE A 183 8.51 6.37 -26.38
C ILE A 183 9.16 6.32 -27.77
N ASP A 184 10.46 6.60 -27.83
CA ASP A 184 11.25 6.48 -29.06
C ASP A 184 11.72 5.02 -29.23
N LEU A 185 10.98 4.26 -30.05
CA LEU A 185 11.24 2.85 -30.30
C LEU A 185 12.61 2.60 -30.92
N ASP A 186 13.09 3.49 -31.79
CA ASP A 186 14.37 3.31 -32.48
C ASP A 186 15.54 3.56 -31.52
N HIS A 187 15.40 4.52 -30.61
CA HIS A 187 16.39 4.74 -29.57
C HIS A 187 16.48 3.54 -28.61
N VAL A 188 15.34 3.05 -28.12
CA VAL A 188 15.30 1.88 -27.23
C VAL A 188 15.89 0.65 -27.91
N ALA A 189 15.53 0.40 -29.18
CA ALA A 189 16.03 -0.75 -29.92
C ALA A 189 17.56 -0.70 -30.09
N ARG A 190 18.15 0.48 -30.31
CA ARG A 190 19.62 0.65 -30.34
C ARG A 190 20.25 0.35 -28.99
N THR A 191 19.66 0.83 -27.89
CA THR A 191 20.16 0.54 -26.54
C THR A 191 20.10 -0.95 -26.20
N LEU A 192 19.05 -1.64 -26.66
CA LEU A 192 18.90 -3.09 -26.46
C LEU A 192 19.79 -3.92 -27.39
N ALA A 193 20.22 -3.38 -28.53
CA ALA A 193 21.11 -4.08 -29.47
C ALA A 193 22.48 -4.40 -28.86
N ASP A 194 22.94 -3.58 -27.92
CA ASP A 194 24.21 -3.79 -27.20
C ASP A 194 24.08 -4.83 -26.07
N VAL A 195 22.87 -5.35 -25.81
CA VAL A 195 22.60 -6.33 -24.76
C VAL A 195 22.33 -7.70 -25.39
N PRO A 196 23.19 -8.71 -25.17
CA PRO A 196 23.11 -9.99 -25.89
C PRO A 196 21.83 -10.79 -25.57
N LYS A 197 21.48 -10.86 -24.29
CA LYS A 197 20.29 -11.54 -23.77
C LYS A 197 19.64 -10.67 -22.72
N ALA A 198 18.36 -10.33 -22.93
CA ALA A 198 17.67 -9.39 -22.07
C ALA A 198 16.27 -9.87 -21.69
N LEU A 199 15.85 -9.54 -20.46
CA LEU A 199 14.45 -9.54 -20.03
C LEU A 199 14.01 -8.09 -19.86
N VAL A 200 13.08 -7.64 -20.69
CA VAL A 200 12.52 -6.30 -20.65
C VAL A 200 11.28 -6.29 -19.75
N ILE A 201 11.35 -5.54 -18.66
CA ILE A 201 10.24 -5.23 -17.77
C ILE A 201 9.89 -3.76 -18.00
N TYR A 202 8.61 -3.42 -18.09
CA TYR A 202 8.19 -2.06 -18.40
C TYR A 202 7.04 -1.59 -17.51
N ASP A 203 6.94 -0.28 -17.34
CA ASP A 203 5.78 0.37 -16.75
C ASP A 203 4.56 0.22 -17.68
N VAL A 204 3.38 -0.02 -17.09
CA VAL A 204 2.13 -0.30 -17.80
C VAL A 204 1.74 0.82 -18.78
N MET A 205 2.21 2.04 -18.51
CA MET A 205 2.06 3.21 -19.37
C MET A 205 2.69 3.06 -20.77
N TYR A 206 3.66 2.16 -20.92
CA TYR A 206 4.33 1.89 -22.21
C TYR A 206 3.86 0.59 -22.87
N ALA A 207 2.90 -0.13 -22.28
CA ALA A 207 2.43 -1.42 -22.78
C ALA A 207 1.98 -1.37 -24.25
N HIS A 208 1.35 -0.26 -24.67
CA HIS A 208 0.89 -0.04 -26.04
C HIS A 208 2.02 -0.12 -27.10
N ALA A 209 3.26 0.22 -26.72
CA ALA A 209 4.40 0.31 -27.63
C ALA A 209 5.27 -0.96 -27.64
N MET A 210 5.11 -1.84 -26.65
CA MET A 210 5.95 -3.04 -26.50
C MET A 210 5.85 -4.04 -27.65
N PRO A 211 4.67 -4.32 -28.26
CA PRO A 211 4.60 -5.20 -29.41
C PRO A 211 5.41 -4.69 -30.61
N ALA A 212 5.40 -3.37 -30.85
CA ALA A 212 6.17 -2.75 -31.91
C ALA A 212 7.68 -2.75 -31.61
N LEU A 213 8.05 -2.59 -30.33
CA LEU A 213 9.44 -2.73 -29.90
C LEU A 213 9.96 -4.17 -30.05
N ALA A 214 9.15 -5.16 -29.66
CA ALA A 214 9.48 -6.57 -29.77
C ALA A 214 9.78 -6.98 -31.23
N ALA A 215 9.09 -6.39 -32.20
CA ALA A 215 9.36 -6.62 -33.63
C ALA A 215 10.67 -6.00 -34.15
N LYS A 216 11.24 -5.01 -33.44
CA LYS A 216 12.47 -4.30 -33.83
C LYS A 216 13.74 -4.85 -33.18
N VAL A 217 13.61 -5.63 -32.11
CA VAL A 217 14.75 -6.14 -31.33
C VAL A 217 15.06 -7.61 -31.67
N ALA A 218 16.24 -8.07 -31.25
CA ALA A 218 16.64 -9.46 -31.42
C ALA A 218 15.70 -10.42 -30.66
N PRO A 219 15.48 -11.65 -31.16
CA PRO A 219 14.62 -12.64 -30.51
C PRO A 219 15.17 -13.15 -29.16
N THR A 220 16.42 -12.83 -28.84
CA THR A 220 17.03 -13.09 -27.53
C THR A 220 16.52 -12.14 -26.43
N VAL A 221 15.83 -11.07 -26.81
CA VAL A 221 15.17 -10.13 -25.90
C VAL A 221 13.76 -10.62 -25.61
N ARG A 222 13.53 -11.06 -24.37
CA ARG A 222 12.21 -11.43 -23.86
C ARG A 222 11.53 -10.22 -23.22
N PHE A 223 10.20 -10.15 -23.31
CA PHE A 223 9.41 -9.09 -22.68
C PHE A 223 8.52 -9.68 -21.60
N ALA A 224 8.36 -8.96 -20.49
CA ALA A 224 7.32 -9.24 -19.52
C ALA A 224 5.94 -9.06 -20.17
N THR A 225 5.05 -10.02 -20.01
CA THR A 225 3.70 -9.91 -20.59
C THR A 225 2.74 -9.38 -19.53
N ILE A 226 1.91 -8.41 -19.90
CA ILE A 226 0.79 -7.98 -19.07
C ILE A 226 -0.46 -8.71 -19.57
N GLU A 227 -0.97 -9.63 -18.78
CA GLU A 227 -2.18 -10.37 -19.10
C GLU A 227 -3.39 -9.72 -18.45
N ARG A 228 -4.48 -9.64 -19.22
CA ARG A 228 -5.78 -9.15 -18.76
C ARG A 228 -6.63 -10.36 -18.37
N HIS A 229 -7.04 -10.40 -17.11
CA HIS A 229 -7.99 -11.38 -16.59
C HIS A 229 -9.31 -10.69 -16.29
N VAL A 230 -10.37 -11.11 -16.98
CA VAL A 230 -11.73 -10.65 -16.67
C VAL A 230 -12.32 -11.63 -15.66
N SER A 231 -12.63 -11.13 -14.47
CA SER A 231 -13.29 -11.93 -13.45
C SER A 231 -14.71 -12.30 -13.89
N SER A 232 -15.01 -13.59 -13.93
CA SER A 232 -16.33 -14.09 -14.29
C SER A 232 -17.41 -13.76 -13.26
N THR A 233 -17.04 -13.44 -12.02
CA THR A 233 -17.98 -13.23 -10.91
C THR A 233 -18.48 -11.79 -10.81
N ASN A 234 -17.63 -10.80 -11.08
CA ASN A 234 -17.94 -9.38 -10.92
C ASN A 234 -17.61 -8.52 -12.14
N GLY A 235 -17.13 -9.13 -13.23
CA GLY A 235 -16.73 -8.42 -14.46
C GLY A 235 -15.47 -7.55 -14.29
N SER A 236 -14.81 -7.57 -13.13
CA SER A 236 -13.62 -6.74 -12.88
C SER A 236 -12.49 -7.11 -13.82
N THR A 237 -11.82 -6.11 -14.39
CA THR A 237 -10.62 -6.33 -15.19
C THR A 237 -9.40 -6.27 -14.29
N ASN A 238 -8.82 -7.43 -13.99
CA ASN A 238 -7.53 -7.52 -13.31
C ASN A 238 -6.41 -7.67 -14.34
N TYR A 239 -5.24 -7.17 -13.99
CA TYR A 239 -4.05 -7.29 -14.81
C TYR A 239 -2.96 -7.95 -13.98
N THR A 240 -2.22 -8.87 -14.58
CA THR A 240 -1.09 -9.53 -13.93
C THR A 240 0.13 -9.40 -14.82
N ARG A 241 1.27 -9.08 -14.22
CA ARG A 241 2.55 -9.09 -14.93
C ARG A 241 3.16 -10.49 -14.84
N ASN A 242 3.18 -11.17 -15.97
CA ASN A 242 3.83 -12.46 -16.09
C ASN A 242 5.31 -12.27 -16.37
N LEU A 243 6.10 -12.78 -15.44
CA LEU A 243 7.55 -12.82 -15.51
C LEU A 243 7.97 -14.29 -15.55
N PRO A 244 9.07 -14.61 -16.28
CA PRO A 244 9.68 -15.92 -16.13
C PRO A 244 10.06 -16.12 -14.66
N THR A 245 9.93 -17.35 -14.17
CA THR A 245 10.40 -17.68 -12.82
C THR A 245 11.91 -17.45 -12.74
N LYS A 246 12.45 -17.25 -11.53
CA LYS A 246 13.89 -16.97 -11.36
C LYS A 246 14.73 -18.14 -11.87
N GLU A 247 14.20 -19.35 -11.78
CA GLU A 247 14.79 -20.59 -12.25
C GLU A 247 14.79 -20.72 -13.79
N GLU A 248 13.86 -20.03 -14.47
CA GLU A 248 13.78 -19.94 -15.94
C GLU A 248 14.63 -18.81 -16.53
N LEU A 249 15.29 -18.01 -15.67
CA LEU A 249 16.14 -16.91 -16.09
C LEU A 249 17.61 -17.31 -15.97
N ASP A 250 18.25 -17.54 -17.11
CA ASP A 250 19.67 -17.83 -17.17
C ASP A 250 20.49 -16.71 -16.49
N ALA A 251 21.55 -17.09 -15.79
CA ALA A 251 22.41 -16.19 -15.02
C ALA A 251 23.05 -15.07 -15.87
N ASP A 252 23.20 -15.27 -17.19
CA ASP A 252 23.77 -14.30 -18.13
C ASP A 252 22.74 -13.28 -18.65
N THR A 253 21.45 -13.44 -18.31
CA THR A 253 20.39 -12.55 -18.77
C THR A 253 20.46 -11.20 -18.05
N THR A 254 20.48 -10.11 -18.82
CA THR A 254 20.38 -8.74 -18.28
C THR A 254 18.92 -8.33 -18.15
N VAL A 255 18.51 -7.84 -16.98
CA VAL A 255 17.16 -7.32 -16.76
C VAL A 255 17.14 -5.83 -17.13
N VAL A 256 16.28 -5.45 -18.07
CA VAL A 256 16.12 -4.06 -18.51
C VAL A 256 14.77 -3.55 -18.05
N VAL A 257 14.75 -2.51 -17.22
CA VAL A 257 13.53 -1.86 -16.75
C VAL A 257 13.28 -0.58 -17.54
N ILE A 258 12.15 -0.51 -18.25
CA ILE A 258 11.73 0.63 -19.07
C ILE A 258 10.65 1.42 -18.33
N GLY A 259 10.93 2.68 -18.03
CA GLY A 259 9.96 3.61 -17.44
C GLY A 259 10.62 4.81 -16.79
N PRO A 260 9.85 5.81 -16.34
CA PRO A 260 10.40 6.91 -15.57
C PRO A 260 10.99 6.41 -14.24
N PRO A 261 11.91 7.15 -13.61
CA PRO A 261 12.44 6.83 -12.28
C PRO A 261 11.28 6.67 -11.29
N SER A 262 11.06 5.43 -10.84
CA SER A 262 9.90 5.10 -10.03
C SER A 262 10.12 3.88 -9.15
N PRO A 263 9.24 3.63 -8.16
CA PRO A 263 9.39 2.50 -7.24
C PRO A 263 9.43 1.13 -7.94
N LEU A 264 8.87 1.03 -9.16
CA LEU A 264 9.00 -0.13 -10.05
C LEU A 264 10.47 -0.53 -10.29
N VAL A 265 11.33 0.46 -10.53
CA VAL A 265 12.76 0.26 -10.80
C VAL A 265 13.46 -0.29 -9.55
N SER A 266 13.17 0.30 -8.39
CA SER A 266 13.69 -0.16 -7.10
C SER A 266 13.21 -1.57 -6.77
N HIS A 267 11.93 -1.87 -7.01
CA HIS A 267 11.34 -3.19 -6.84
C HIS A 267 12.12 -4.26 -7.64
N TYR A 268 12.25 -4.08 -8.95
CA TYR A 268 12.93 -5.08 -9.78
C TYR A 268 14.44 -5.12 -9.58
N SER A 269 15.05 -4.02 -9.10
CA SER A 269 16.45 -4.03 -8.67
C SER A 269 16.72 -4.89 -7.44
N LEU A 270 15.72 -5.10 -6.58
CA LEU A 270 15.83 -6.01 -5.46
C LEU A 270 15.46 -7.44 -5.85
N VAL A 271 14.33 -7.62 -6.54
CA VAL A 271 13.84 -8.97 -6.93
C VAL A 271 14.83 -9.69 -7.86
N PHE A 272 15.43 -8.97 -8.81
CA PHE A 272 16.44 -9.51 -9.74
C PHE A 272 17.86 -9.07 -9.39
N GLY A 273 18.16 -8.85 -8.11
CA GLY A 273 19.48 -8.36 -7.67
C GLY A 273 20.66 -9.32 -7.95
N GLN A 274 20.39 -10.55 -8.38
CA GLN A 274 21.40 -11.52 -8.84
C GLN A 274 21.80 -11.33 -10.31
N HIS A 275 21.02 -10.59 -11.10
CA HIS A 275 21.27 -10.33 -12.51
C HIS A 275 21.81 -8.91 -12.74
N SER A 276 22.45 -8.69 -13.88
CA SER A 276 22.81 -7.34 -14.33
C SER A 276 21.54 -6.54 -14.63
N LEU A 277 21.39 -5.35 -14.04
CA LEU A 277 20.22 -4.51 -14.25
C LEU A 277 20.54 -3.21 -14.99
N LEU A 278 19.71 -2.90 -15.97
CA LEU A 278 19.74 -1.68 -16.77
C LEU A 278 18.40 -0.96 -16.67
N HIS A 279 18.41 0.31 -16.32
CA HIS A 279 17.22 1.15 -16.28
C HIS A 279 17.26 2.12 -17.46
N TYR A 280 16.19 2.12 -18.26
CA TYR A 280 16.02 3.03 -19.38
C TYR A 280 14.81 3.93 -19.13
N ASP A 281 15.03 5.24 -19.14
CA ASP A 281 13.97 6.23 -19.02
C ASP A 281 13.54 6.72 -20.41
N PRO A 282 12.31 6.42 -20.89
CA PRO A 282 11.83 6.84 -22.20
C PRO A 282 11.71 8.36 -22.38
N LEU A 283 11.53 9.10 -21.30
CA LEU A 283 11.27 10.54 -21.35
C LEU A 283 12.58 11.33 -21.45
N SER A 284 13.58 10.98 -20.63
CA SER A 284 14.92 11.57 -20.70
C SER A 284 15.82 10.92 -21.76
N ARG A 285 15.47 9.71 -22.24
CA ARG A 285 16.28 8.86 -23.12
C ARG A 285 17.63 8.47 -22.51
N GLU A 286 17.71 8.48 -21.19
CA GLU A 286 18.90 8.10 -20.46
C GLU A 286 18.86 6.63 -20.05
N CYS A 287 20.05 6.03 -20.02
CA CYS A 287 20.26 4.67 -19.60
C CYS A 287 21.19 4.66 -18.39
N SER A 288 20.73 4.11 -17.26
CA SER A 288 21.48 4.08 -16.01
C SER A 288 21.47 2.69 -15.40
N ARG A 289 22.43 2.41 -14.51
CA ARG A 289 22.45 1.18 -13.72
C ARG A 289 22.00 1.52 -12.29
N PRO A 290 20.83 1.05 -11.85
CA PRO A 290 20.38 1.32 -10.50
C PRO A 290 21.35 0.69 -9.50
N ARG A 291 21.60 1.41 -8.40
CA ARG A 291 22.45 0.89 -7.33
C ARG A 291 21.73 -0.24 -6.61
N SER A 292 22.46 -1.31 -6.29
CA SER A 292 21.92 -2.38 -5.46
C SER A 292 21.55 -1.83 -4.07
N LEU A 293 20.27 -1.99 -3.70
CA LEU A 293 19.76 -1.65 -2.37
C LEU A 293 19.87 -2.83 -1.39
N LEU A 294 20.26 -4.02 -1.87
CA LEU A 294 20.27 -5.27 -1.09
C LEU A 294 21.06 -5.13 0.22
N MET A 295 22.28 -4.60 0.17
CA MET A 295 23.11 -4.44 1.38
C MET A 295 22.49 -3.46 2.38
N LYS A 296 21.83 -2.40 1.89
CA LYS A 296 21.13 -1.45 2.76
C LYS A 296 19.92 -2.12 3.41
N ARG A 297 19.16 -2.92 2.66
CA ARG A 297 18.02 -3.70 3.20
C ARG A 297 18.48 -4.77 4.18
N TYR A 298 19.60 -5.44 3.95
CA TYR A 298 20.19 -6.38 4.90
C TYR A 298 20.55 -5.69 6.24
N ALA A 299 21.09 -4.47 6.18
CA ALA A 299 21.35 -3.68 7.39
C ALA A 299 20.05 -3.27 8.13
N LEU A 300 18.90 -3.23 7.45
CA LEU A 300 17.60 -3.04 8.10
C LEU A 300 17.07 -4.34 8.70
N MET A 301 17.26 -5.49 8.03
CA MET A 301 16.93 -6.81 8.56
C MET A 301 17.69 -7.10 9.86
N THR A 302 18.99 -6.76 9.93
CA THR A 302 19.77 -6.94 11.17
C THR A 302 19.26 -6.04 12.31
N LYS A 303 18.81 -4.82 12.00
CA LYS A 303 18.11 -3.97 12.97
C LYS A 303 16.76 -4.54 13.39
N ALA A 304 16.02 -5.16 12.46
CA ALA A 304 14.74 -5.81 12.73
C ALA A 304 14.89 -7.00 13.68
N ARG A 305 15.96 -7.78 13.50
CA ARG A 305 16.31 -8.93 14.36
C ARG A 305 16.44 -8.51 15.84
N ASP A 306 17.03 -7.34 16.05
CA ASP A 306 17.32 -6.76 17.37
C ASP A 306 16.18 -5.98 18.02
N ALA A 307 15.06 -5.77 17.31
CA ALA A 307 13.92 -4.98 17.77
C ALA A 307 13.05 -5.77 18.77
N ASP A 308 12.58 -5.14 19.85
CA ASP A 308 11.72 -5.79 20.84
C ASP A 308 10.24 -5.45 20.62
N ILE A 309 9.96 -4.23 20.14
CA ILE A 309 8.62 -3.73 19.84
C ILE A 309 8.50 -3.44 18.34
N ILE A 310 7.58 -4.13 17.67
CA ILE A 310 7.37 -4.06 16.22
C ILE A 310 6.02 -3.40 15.91
N GLY A 311 6.01 -2.38 15.07
CA GLY A 311 4.78 -1.74 14.58
C GLY A 311 4.37 -2.29 13.22
N ILE A 312 3.26 -3.02 13.14
CA ILE A 312 2.68 -3.44 11.85
C ILE A 312 1.89 -2.26 11.28
N VAL A 313 2.34 -1.69 10.17
CA VAL A 313 1.69 -0.59 9.47
C VAL A 313 0.99 -1.13 8.24
N VAL A 314 -0.33 -1.03 8.22
CA VAL A 314 -1.14 -1.36 7.05
C VAL A 314 -1.21 -0.12 6.19
N GLY A 315 -0.55 -0.12 5.03
CA GLY A 315 -0.45 1.04 4.14
C GLY A 315 -1.41 1.02 2.95
N THR A 316 -1.97 -0.15 2.61
CA THR A 316 -2.96 -0.29 1.53
C THR A 316 -4.02 -1.33 1.91
N LEU A 317 -5.30 -0.94 1.87
CA LEU A 317 -6.42 -1.85 2.19
C LEU A 317 -7.00 -2.55 0.94
N GLY A 318 -6.66 -2.09 -0.26
CA GLY A 318 -7.19 -2.61 -1.53
C GLY A 318 -6.38 -3.72 -2.20
N VAL A 319 -5.42 -4.32 -1.49
CA VAL A 319 -4.57 -5.41 -2.03
C VAL A 319 -5.05 -6.73 -1.48
N ALA A 320 -5.34 -7.72 -2.33
CA ALA A 320 -5.74 -9.05 -1.88
C ALA A 320 -4.77 -9.69 -0.86
N ASN A 321 -5.30 -10.48 0.07
CA ASN A 321 -4.57 -11.29 1.07
C ASN A 321 -3.75 -10.49 2.11
N TYR A 322 -3.93 -9.16 2.21
CA TYR A 322 -3.24 -8.37 3.23
C TYR A 322 -3.64 -8.74 4.67
N ILE A 323 -4.90 -9.19 4.87
CA ILE A 323 -5.41 -9.61 6.18
C ILE A 323 -4.69 -10.87 6.66
N ASP A 324 -4.54 -11.86 5.78
CA ASP A 324 -3.85 -13.11 6.07
C ASP A 324 -2.37 -12.86 6.37
N MET A 325 -1.74 -11.97 5.59
CA MET A 325 -0.38 -11.51 5.86
C MET A 325 -0.26 -10.90 7.27
N ILE A 326 -1.19 -10.02 7.66
CA ILE A 326 -1.19 -9.42 9.01
C ILE A 326 -1.38 -10.50 10.07
N ALA A 327 -2.28 -11.47 9.86
CA ALA A 327 -2.51 -12.56 10.81
C ALA A 327 -1.23 -13.41 10.99
N ASN A 328 -0.55 -13.73 9.89
CA ASN A 328 0.69 -14.50 9.91
C ASN A 328 1.84 -13.71 10.56
N LEU A 329 1.98 -12.41 10.28
CA LEU A 329 2.97 -11.56 10.96
C LEU A 329 2.70 -11.48 12.46
N LYS A 330 1.44 -11.38 12.89
CA LYS A 330 1.08 -11.39 14.32
C LYS A 330 1.46 -12.72 14.98
N LYS A 331 1.18 -13.86 14.33
CA LYS A 331 1.60 -15.19 14.82
C LYS A 331 3.12 -15.27 14.94
N LEU A 332 3.84 -14.86 13.89
CA LEU A 332 5.29 -14.88 13.84
C LEU A 332 5.94 -14.02 14.94
N ILE A 333 5.46 -12.79 15.13
CA ILE A 333 6.02 -11.89 16.15
C ILE A 333 5.77 -12.45 17.56
N LYS A 334 4.60 -13.07 17.80
CA LYS A 334 4.27 -13.73 19.06
C LYS A 334 5.12 -14.96 19.33
N SER A 335 5.33 -15.83 18.34
CA SER A 335 6.15 -17.05 18.51
C SER A 335 7.60 -16.71 18.89
N HIS A 336 8.08 -15.54 18.46
CA HIS A 336 9.40 -15.01 18.79
C HIS A 336 9.46 -14.19 20.08
N GLY A 337 8.36 -14.14 20.86
CA GLY A 337 8.30 -13.46 22.16
C GLY A 337 8.39 -11.93 22.08
N LYS A 338 8.14 -11.33 20.92
CA LYS A 338 8.23 -9.87 20.70
C LYS A 338 6.84 -9.23 20.79
N LYS A 339 6.79 -7.93 21.11
CA LYS A 339 5.52 -7.18 21.20
C LYS A 339 5.19 -6.58 19.84
N TYR A 340 3.90 -6.51 19.50
CA TYR A 340 3.45 -5.84 18.29
C TYR A 340 2.28 -4.89 18.53
N TYR A 341 2.22 -3.84 17.70
CA TYR A 341 1.09 -2.93 17.60
C TYR A 341 0.67 -2.82 16.13
N THR A 342 -0.63 -2.77 15.85
CA THR A 342 -1.14 -2.62 14.47
C THR A 342 -1.64 -1.20 14.26
N PHE A 343 -1.14 -0.56 13.21
CA PHE A 343 -1.51 0.79 12.76
C PHE A 343 -2.16 0.69 11.40
N VAL A 344 -3.38 1.21 11.29
CA VAL A 344 -4.03 1.40 9.99
C VAL A 344 -3.77 2.84 9.57
N LEU A 345 -2.85 3.02 8.62
CA LEU A 345 -2.43 4.33 8.12
C LEU A 345 -2.63 4.34 6.60
N GLY A 346 -3.16 5.42 6.03
CA GLY A 346 -3.09 5.62 4.58
C GLY A 346 -1.66 5.90 4.13
N LYS A 347 -1.46 7.00 3.38
CA LYS A 347 -0.12 7.46 2.97
C LYS A 347 0.79 7.62 4.20
N LEU A 348 1.93 6.94 4.16
CA LEU A 348 2.91 6.99 5.22
C LEU A 348 3.55 8.37 5.26
N ASN A 349 3.64 8.94 6.46
CA ASN A 349 4.29 10.22 6.69
C ASN A 349 5.20 10.11 7.91
N VAL A 350 6.37 10.74 7.85
CA VAL A 350 7.34 10.87 8.94
C VAL A 350 6.64 11.35 10.22
N ALA A 351 5.76 12.37 10.11
CA ALA A 351 5.03 12.92 11.25
C ALA A 351 4.10 11.88 11.92
N LYS A 352 3.44 11.02 11.12
CA LYS A 352 2.54 9.98 11.65
C LYS A 352 3.31 8.93 12.44
N LEU A 353 4.48 8.51 11.96
CA LEU A 353 5.31 7.51 12.63
C LEU A 353 6.09 8.08 13.83
N ALA A 354 6.48 9.34 13.79
CA ALA A 354 7.21 10.00 14.88
C ALA A 354 6.43 10.03 16.20
N ASN A 355 5.09 9.99 16.15
CA ASN A 355 4.23 9.92 17.34
C ASN A 355 4.43 8.64 18.17
N PHE A 356 4.99 7.58 17.57
CA PHE A 356 5.16 6.27 18.21
C PHE A 356 6.65 5.93 18.40
N SER A 357 7.35 6.76 19.18
CA SER A 357 8.78 6.59 19.46
C SER A 357 9.14 5.29 20.20
N GLU A 358 8.16 4.68 20.85
CA GLU A 358 8.25 3.42 21.59
C GLU A 358 8.47 2.20 20.69
N ILE A 359 8.21 2.35 19.39
CA ILE A 359 8.38 1.28 18.42
C ILE A 359 9.81 1.33 17.91
N ASP A 360 10.47 0.18 17.90
CA ASP A 360 11.85 0.06 17.42
C ASP A 360 11.90 0.01 15.89
N ILE A 361 10.94 -0.69 15.28
CA ILE A 361 10.86 -0.90 13.84
C ILE A 361 9.41 -1.01 13.36
N PHE A 362 9.15 -0.46 12.17
CA PHE A 362 7.87 -0.59 11.50
C PHE A 362 7.93 -1.59 10.35
N VAL A 363 6.89 -2.41 10.22
CA VAL A 363 6.72 -3.37 9.13
C VAL A 363 5.59 -2.85 8.26
N LEU A 364 5.89 -2.45 7.03
CA LEU A 364 4.91 -1.89 6.11
C LEU A 364 4.27 -2.99 5.26
N VAL A 365 3.00 -3.27 5.53
CA VAL A 365 2.14 -4.11 4.71
C VAL A 365 1.47 -3.22 3.65
N ALA A 366 2.09 -3.15 2.48
CA ALA A 366 1.63 -2.36 1.33
C ALA A 366 1.89 -3.12 0.02
N CYS A 367 1.47 -2.54 -1.11
CA CYS A 367 1.73 -3.14 -2.42
C CYS A 367 3.24 -3.32 -2.69
N PRO A 368 3.63 -4.24 -3.58
CA PRO A 368 5.04 -4.56 -3.81
C PRO A 368 5.88 -3.39 -4.33
N GLU A 369 5.28 -2.41 -5.02
CA GLU A 369 6.00 -1.21 -5.49
C GLU A 369 6.14 -0.15 -4.39
N SER A 370 5.17 -0.01 -3.50
CA SER A 370 5.16 1.04 -2.46
C SER A 370 5.71 0.60 -1.10
N SER A 371 5.94 -0.71 -0.90
CA SER A 371 6.46 -1.25 0.37
C SER A 371 7.92 -0.88 0.62
N LEU A 372 8.67 -0.54 -0.43
CA LEU A 372 10.09 -0.22 -0.37
C LEU A 372 10.32 1.26 -0.03
N ILE A 373 10.31 1.55 1.27
CA ILE A 373 10.61 2.89 1.77
C ILE A 373 12.08 2.95 2.19
N ASP A 374 12.82 3.84 1.54
CA ASP A 374 14.27 3.96 1.70
C ASP A 374 14.74 5.38 2.04
N SER A 375 13.90 6.17 2.70
CA SER A 375 14.27 7.52 3.14
C SER A 375 14.95 7.49 4.51
N LYS A 376 15.96 8.35 4.69
CA LYS A 376 16.64 8.57 5.99
C LYS A 376 15.81 9.43 6.94
N GLU A 377 14.68 9.95 6.47
CA GLU A 377 13.83 10.90 7.17
C GLU A 377 12.96 10.22 8.24
N PHE A 378 12.69 8.93 8.08
CA PHE A 378 11.99 8.17 9.10
C PHE A 378 12.90 7.96 10.32
N TYR A 379 12.44 8.44 11.48
CA TYR A 379 13.11 8.26 12.77
C TYR A 379 13.36 6.79 13.12
N ARG A 380 12.42 5.92 12.72
CA ARG A 380 12.52 4.46 12.87
C ARG A 380 12.56 3.78 11.51
N PRO A 381 13.33 2.68 11.38
CA PRO A 381 13.40 1.93 10.13
C PRO A 381 12.04 1.34 9.74
N VAL A 382 11.81 1.26 8.42
CA VAL A 382 10.62 0.62 7.83
C VAL A 382 11.08 -0.56 6.99
N VAL A 383 10.61 -1.76 7.36
CA VAL A 383 10.92 -3.03 6.69
C VAL A 383 9.69 -3.63 6.03
N THR A 384 9.91 -4.52 5.07
CA THR A 384 8.86 -5.29 4.41
C THR A 384 8.50 -6.54 5.22
N PRO A 385 7.34 -7.17 4.96
CA PRO A 385 6.99 -8.43 5.62
C PRO A 385 8.04 -9.52 5.43
N PHE A 386 8.59 -9.63 4.21
CA PHE A 386 9.67 -10.59 3.90
C PHE A 386 10.95 -10.34 4.70
N GLU A 387 11.32 -9.08 4.88
CA GLU A 387 12.48 -8.72 5.69
C GLU A 387 12.29 -9.08 7.15
N LEU A 388 11.08 -8.90 7.68
CA LEU A 388 10.77 -9.30 9.04
C LEU A 388 10.81 -10.82 9.20
N THR A 389 10.24 -11.57 8.25
CA THR A 389 10.27 -13.04 8.29
C THR A 389 11.70 -13.55 8.30
N MET A 390 12.56 -12.97 7.45
CA MET A 390 13.98 -13.32 7.39
C MET A 390 14.77 -12.83 8.60
N ALA A 391 14.39 -11.72 9.22
CA ALA A 391 15.06 -11.23 10.41
C ALA A 391 14.76 -12.08 11.66
N LEU A 392 13.58 -12.70 11.71
CA LEU A 392 13.14 -13.54 12.82
C LEU A 392 13.56 -15.00 12.65
N ASP A 393 13.67 -15.48 11.42
CA ASP A 393 14.26 -16.79 11.09
C ASP A 393 15.78 -16.77 11.33
N MET A 394 16.20 -17.42 12.41
CA MET A 394 17.61 -17.47 12.83
C MET A 394 18.39 -18.62 12.19
N SER A 395 17.68 -19.62 11.66
CA SER A 395 18.25 -20.80 11.02
C SER A 395 18.69 -20.53 9.59
N SER A 396 17.95 -19.68 8.88
CA SER A 396 18.20 -19.41 7.47
C SER A 396 19.32 -18.39 7.26
N SER A 397 20.27 -18.75 6.39
CA SER A 397 21.26 -17.80 5.88
C SER A 397 20.68 -17.03 4.68
N TRP A 398 20.98 -15.73 4.58
CA TRP A 398 20.43 -14.92 3.49
C TRP A 398 21.11 -15.26 2.17
N THR A 399 20.34 -15.79 1.23
CA THR A 399 20.76 -16.24 -0.10
C THR A 399 20.85 -15.10 -1.13
N GLY A 400 20.53 -13.87 -0.73
CA GLY A 400 20.36 -12.74 -1.66
C GLY A 400 19.02 -12.75 -2.40
N GLU A 401 18.15 -13.73 -2.11
CA GLU A 401 16.79 -13.73 -2.64
C GLU A 401 15.94 -12.64 -1.95
N TYR A 402 15.09 -11.98 -2.74
CA TYR A 402 14.16 -10.99 -2.25
C TYR A 402 12.76 -11.22 -2.85
N ARG A 403 11.74 -11.27 -1.97
CA ARG A 403 10.33 -11.49 -2.32
C ARG A 403 9.47 -10.36 -1.74
N LEU A 404 8.50 -9.88 -2.52
CA LEU A 404 7.63 -8.76 -2.14
C LEU A 404 6.14 -9.05 -2.30
N GLY A 405 5.76 -10.04 -3.13
CA GLY A 405 4.39 -10.48 -3.26
C GLY A 405 3.91 -11.18 -1.99
N PHE A 406 2.71 -10.86 -1.51
CA PHE A 406 2.20 -11.47 -0.28
C PHE A 406 2.10 -12.99 -0.38
N THR A 407 1.63 -13.51 -1.51
CA THR A 407 1.56 -14.95 -1.77
C THR A 407 2.94 -15.61 -1.67
N ASP A 408 3.97 -15.02 -2.30
CA ASP A 408 5.33 -15.56 -2.30
C ASP A 408 5.95 -15.56 -0.91
N VAL A 409 5.67 -14.52 -0.12
CA VAL A 409 6.16 -14.41 1.26
C VAL A 409 5.41 -15.36 2.17
N MET A 410 4.10 -15.53 2.00
CA MET A 410 3.33 -16.52 2.76
C MET A 410 3.81 -17.94 2.46
N HIS A 411 4.07 -18.28 1.20
CA HIS A 411 4.67 -19.55 0.82
C HIS A 411 6.02 -19.76 1.49
N HIS A 412 6.87 -18.73 1.46
CA HIS A 412 8.16 -18.77 2.15
C HIS A 412 8.02 -19.02 3.66
N MET A 413 7.05 -18.36 4.32
CA MET A 413 6.79 -18.54 5.75
C MET A 413 6.40 -19.99 6.07
N VAL A 414 5.54 -20.59 5.24
CA VAL A 414 5.10 -21.99 5.42
C VAL A 414 6.26 -22.97 5.19
N GLU A 415 7.06 -22.76 4.14
CA GLU A 415 8.19 -23.62 3.77
C GLU A 415 9.30 -23.66 4.83
N HIS A 416 9.59 -22.53 5.47
CA HIS A 416 10.77 -22.40 6.35
C HIS A 416 10.44 -22.43 7.84
N MET A 417 9.20 -22.18 8.25
CA MET A 417 8.86 -22.05 9.68
C MET A 417 7.81 -23.06 10.18
N GLY A 418 7.18 -23.85 9.31
CA GLY A 418 6.16 -24.82 9.70
C GLY A 418 4.89 -24.19 10.27
N ASP A 419 3.77 -24.89 10.21
CA ASP A 419 2.55 -24.48 10.90
C ASP A 419 2.59 -25.09 12.31
N GLU A 420 3.19 -24.38 13.27
CA GLU A 420 3.02 -24.74 14.68
C GLU A 420 1.66 -24.19 15.15
N PRO A 421 0.67 -25.05 15.43
CA PRO A 421 -0.63 -24.60 15.92
C PRO A 421 -0.44 -24.03 17.33
N VAL A 422 -0.60 -22.72 17.48
CA VAL A 422 -0.69 -22.10 18.79
C VAL A 422 -2.11 -22.32 19.32
N ASP A 423 -2.26 -23.29 20.21
CA ASP A 423 -3.45 -23.46 21.04
C ASP A 423 -3.75 -22.15 21.79
N GLY A 424 -4.95 -21.60 21.59
CA GLY A 424 -5.41 -20.41 22.33
C GLY A 424 -6.11 -19.32 21.52
N LEU A 425 -6.68 -19.65 20.36
CA LEU A 425 -7.73 -18.84 19.75
C LEU A 425 -9.03 -19.63 19.80
N ASP A 426 -9.99 -19.11 20.57
CA ASP A 426 -11.36 -19.61 20.65
C ASP A 426 -11.95 -19.76 19.24
N GLN A 427 -12.02 -21.00 18.77
CA GLN A 427 -12.78 -21.37 17.58
C GLN A 427 -13.84 -22.40 17.99
N SER A 428 -15.04 -21.88 18.23
CA SER A 428 -16.25 -22.64 17.96
C SER A 428 -16.34 -22.90 16.45
N SER A 429 -16.94 -24.04 16.11
CA SER A 429 -17.32 -24.52 14.77
C SER A 429 -16.23 -25.07 13.83
N THR A 430 -15.96 -26.35 14.07
CA THR A 430 -15.68 -27.45 13.13
C THR A 430 -16.05 -27.25 11.64
N VAL A 431 -15.17 -27.73 10.75
CA VAL A 431 -15.55 -28.75 9.73
C VAL A 431 -14.39 -29.73 9.53
N ALA A 432 -14.72 -31.00 9.74
CA ALA A 432 -13.83 -32.13 9.56
C ALA A 432 -13.67 -32.46 8.06
N ALA A 433 -12.43 -32.65 7.62
CA ALA A 433 -12.14 -33.38 6.39
C ALA A 433 -11.05 -34.42 6.69
N SER A 434 -11.50 -35.67 6.70
CA SER A 434 -10.72 -36.89 6.86
C SER A 434 -9.76 -37.12 5.69
N SER A 435 -8.50 -37.44 5.97
CA SER A 435 -7.75 -38.35 5.11
C SER A 435 -6.69 -39.11 5.91
N SER A 436 -6.81 -40.43 5.83
CA SER A 436 -6.08 -41.50 6.49
C SER A 436 -4.56 -41.51 6.22
N LYS A 437 -3.77 -41.62 7.30
CA LYS A 437 -2.41 -42.18 7.26
C LYS A 437 -2.46 -43.67 6.89
N PRO A 438 -1.55 -44.17 6.04
CA PRO A 438 -1.05 -45.53 6.13
C PRO A 438 0.26 -45.55 6.93
N THR A 439 0.28 -46.40 7.94
CA THR A 439 1.45 -46.87 8.69
C THR A 439 2.34 -47.75 7.81
N THR A 440 3.62 -47.42 7.69
CA THR A 440 4.70 -48.40 7.54
C THR A 440 5.96 -47.88 8.24
N ALA A 441 6.38 -48.63 9.26
CA ALA A 441 7.69 -48.52 9.89
C ALA A 441 8.75 -49.16 8.99
N ALA A 442 9.91 -48.51 8.83
CA ALA A 442 11.19 -49.15 8.57
C ALA A 442 12.32 -48.16 8.86
N ASP A 443 13.28 -48.64 9.64
CA ASP A 443 14.44 -47.98 10.19
C ASP A 443 15.37 -47.34 9.15
N ALA A 444 15.90 -46.16 9.46
CA ALA A 444 17.20 -45.71 8.98
C ALA A 444 17.76 -44.64 9.94
N ASP A 445 18.85 -45.01 10.62
CA ASP A 445 19.75 -44.12 11.37
C ASP A 445 20.15 -42.92 10.49
N SER A 446 19.87 -41.72 10.98
CA SER A 446 20.64 -40.52 10.64
C SER A 446 20.66 -39.58 11.82
N ASP A 447 21.75 -39.67 12.59
CA ASP A 447 22.16 -38.66 13.57
C ASP A 447 22.31 -37.32 12.86
N THR A 448 21.31 -36.45 12.99
CA THR A 448 21.43 -35.00 12.83
C THR A 448 20.37 -34.33 13.68
N GLU A 449 20.47 -34.52 15.00
CA GLU A 449 19.86 -33.60 15.96
C GLU A 449 20.61 -32.26 15.89
N SER A 450 20.20 -31.38 14.97
CA SER A 450 20.40 -29.95 15.18
C SER A 450 19.29 -29.48 16.12
N ASP A 451 19.37 -29.88 17.39
CA ASP A 451 18.63 -29.28 18.49
C ASP A 451 19.23 -27.87 18.73
N ALA A 452 18.95 -26.96 17.81
CA ALA A 452 19.32 -25.56 17.95
C ALA A 452 18.41 -24.95 19.02
N ASP A 453 18.90 -24.88 20.25
CA ASP A 453 18.23 -24.21 21.36
C ASP A 453 17.77 -22.80 20.92
N PRO A 454 16.46 -22.55 20.76
CA PRO A 454 15.95 -21.26 20.29
C PRO A 454 16.20 -20.11 21.29
N ASP A 455 16.63 -20.44 22.51
CA ASP A 455 17.00 -19.51 23.58
C ASP A 455 18.52 -19.22 23.62
N GLN A 456 19.32 -19.77 22.68
CA GLN A 456 20.75 -19.49 22.61
C GLN A 456 21.00 -17.98 22.34
N PRO A 457 21.84 -17.31 23.15
CA PRO A 457 22.16 -15.90 22.92
C PRO A 457 22.87 -15.73 21.57
N TYR A 458 22.38 -14.80 20.75
CA TYR A 458 22.98 -14.51 19.45
C TYR A 458 23.79 -13.22 19.51
N PHE A 459 24.82 -13.12 18.67
CA PHE A 459 25.63 -11.91 18.55
C PHE A 459 24.92 -10.89 17.66
N SER A 460 24.58 -9.73 18.20
CA SER A 460 24.02 -8.63 17.42
C SER A 460 25.14 -7.90 16.68
N LEU A 461 25.03 -7.84 15.34
CA LEU A 461 25.91 -7.03 14.49
C LEU A 461 25.66 -5.53 14.61
N VAL A 462 24.51 -5.12 15.17
CA VAL A 462 24.15 -3.70 15.33
C VAL A 462 24.72 -3.14 16.63
N THR A 463 24.58 -3.88 17.74
CA THR A 463 25.08 -3.44 19.05
C THR A 463 26.48 -3.95 19.37
N GLY A 464 26.99 -4.95 18.64
CA GLY A 464 28.29 -5.57 18.90
C GLY A 464 28.32 -6.40 20.18
N THR A 465 27.16 -6.83 20.69
CA THR A 465 27.01 -7.55 21.96
C THR A 465 26.16 -8.79 21.79
N PHE A 466 26.35 -9.79 22.65
CA PHE A 466 25.43 -10.92 22.74
C PHE A 466 24.11 -10.48 23.36
N LYS A 467 23.00 -10.83 22.71
CA LYS A 467 21.64 -10.60 23.20
C LYS A 467 20.97 -11.95 23.48
N SER A 468 20.38 -12.09 24.68
CA SER A 468 19.48 -13.19 25.02
C SER A 468 18.04 -12.77 24.76
N ARG A 469 17.21 -13.66 24.22
CA ARG A 469 15.77 -13.41 24.09
C ARG A 469 15.15 -13.30 25.48
N THR A 470 14.56 -12.15 25.79
CA THR A 470 13.71 -12.03 26.98
C THR A 470 12.35 -12.59 26.59
N LYS A 471 12.00 -13.78 27.10
CA LYS A 471 10.62 -14.24 27.04
C LYS A 471 9.75 -13.20 27.74
N VAL A 472 8.66 -12.79 27.09
CA VAL A 472 7.55 -12.21 27.83
C VAL A 472 7.00 -13.34 28.68
N GLU A 473 7.47 -13.40 29.92
CA GLU A 473 7.00 -14.37 30.89
C GLU A 473 5.49 -14.18 31.10
N ASN A 474 4.77 -15.26 31.39
CA ASN A 474 3.37 -15.20 31.80
C ASN A 474 3.18 -14.14 32.88
N ASN A 475 2.02 -13.48 32.91
CA ASN A 475 1.71 -12.44 33.91
C ASN A 475 2.13 -12.86 35.32
N GLU A 476 2.01 -14.14 35.70
CA GLU A 476 2.43 -14.73 36.97
C GLU A 476 3.92 -14.54 37.33
N THR A 477 4.82 -14.65 36.36
CA THR A 477 6.28 -14.48 36.60
C THR A 477 6.67 -13.00 36.59
N ILE A 478 5.93 -12.18 35.84
CA ILE A 478 6.01 -10.72 35.90
C ILE A 478 5.52 -10.23 37.28
N HIS A 479 4.45 -10.80 37.83
CA HIS A 479 3.95 -10.50 39.18
C HIS A 479 4.99 -10.74 40.27
N ALA A 480 5.88 -11.72 40.10
CA ALA A 480 6.98 -11.99 41.04
C ALA A 480 8.15 -10.99 40.94
N LYS A 481 8.31 -10.31 39.80
CA LYS A 481 9.40 -9.34 39.53
C LYS A 481 8.99 -7.87 39.70
N ILE A 482 7.71 -7.57 39.92
CA ILE A 482 7.20 -6.21 40.15
C ILE A 482 7.41 -5.83 41.62
N GLN A 483 8.30 -4.87 41.89
CA GLN A 483 8.48 -4.26 43.22
C GLN A 483 7.82 -2.89 43.36
N ASP A 484 7.30 -2.30 42.29
CA ASP A 484 6.71 -0.95 42.31
C ASP A 484 5.36 -0.93 41.60
N LEU A 485 4.33 -0.55 42.37
CA LEU A 485 2.95 -0.36 41.92
C LEU A 485 2.71 1.13 41.71
N THR A 486 2.16 1.53 40.57
CA THR A 486 1.64 2.88 40.38
C THR A 486 0.11 2.84 40.38
N LEU A 487 -0.50 3.63 41.25
CA LEU A 487 -1.95 3.79 41.36
C LEU A 487 -2.45 4.67 40.22
N TYR A 488 -3.47 4.19 39.49
CA TYR A 488 -4.29 5.03 38.63
C TYR A 488 -5.41 5.67 39.47
N GLU A 489 -5.74 6.94 39.23
CA GLU A 489 -6.67 7.75 40.03
C GLU A 489 -8.12 7.24 40.09
N SER A 490 -8.45 6.16 39.37
CA SER A 490 -9.77 5.49 39.41
C SER A 490 -9.80 4.18 40.20
N GLY A 491 -8.72 3.82 40.92
CA GLY A 491 -8.68 2.60 41.73
C GLY A 491 -8.59 1.29 40.91
N GLN A 492 -8.34 1.38 39.60
CA GLN A 492 -8.01 0.22 38.77
C GLN A 492 -6.49 0.08 38.61
N VAL A 493 -5.98 -1.10 38.99
CA VAL A 493 -4.56 -1.47 38.85
C VAL A 493 -4.38 -2.13 37.48
N ALA A 494 -3.64 -1.51 36.58
CA ALA A 494 -3.28 -2.08 35.28
C ALA A 494 -1.76 -2.32 35.20
N LEU A 495 -1.40 -3.51 34.72
CA LEU A 495 -0.02 -3.98 34.64
C LEU A 495 0.67 -3.35 33.41
N VAL A 496 1.33 -2.21 33.60
CA VAL A 496 2.05 -1.54 32.51
C VAL A 496 3.49 -2.05 32.46
N SER A 497 3.89 -2.55 31.28
CA SER A 497 5.26 -2.89 30.94
C SER A 497 6.27 -1.83 31.44
N PRO A 498 7.33 -2.20 32.21
CA PRO A 498 8.24 -1.24 32.85
C PRO A 498 8.91 -0.25 31.89
N ALA A 499 9.17 -0.66 30.65
CA ALA A 499 9.76 0.20 29.63
C ALA A 499 8.79 1.30 29.14
N ALA A 500 7.53 0.94 28.91
CA ALA A 500 6.51 1.88 28.44
C ALA A 500 6.05 2.83 29.56
N ALA A 501 5.95 2.31 30.80
CA ALA A 501 5.60 3.10 31.98
C ALA A 501 6.67 4.16 32.31
N ARG A 502 7.95 3.77 32.33
CA ARG A 502 9.06 4.71 32.61
C ARG A 502 9.15 5.83 31.58
N GLN A 503 8.83 5.54 30.31
CA GLN A 503 8.94 6.52 29.24
C GLN A 503 7.71 7.43 29.12
N LEU A 504 6.52 6.93 29.47
CA LEU A 504 5.33 7.79 29.69
C LEU A 504 5.53 8.77 30.84
N GLN A 505 6.24 8.34 31.89
CA GLN A 505 6.54 9.22 33.02
C GLN A 505 7.53 10.34 32.66
N THR A 506 8.45 10.11 31.72
CA THR A 506 9.48 11.09 31.31
C THR A 506 9.08 11.99 30.14
N ARG A 507 7.94 11.76 29.48
CA ARG A 507 7.45 12.64 28.41
C ARG A 507 6.92 13.96 28.99
N GLU A 508 7.33 15.06 28.36
CA GLU A 508 6.85 16.42 28.66
C GLU A 508 5.39 16.64 28.23
N TRP A 509 4.94 15.94 27.18
CA TRP A 509 3.56 15.99 26.70
C TRP A 509 2.88 14.63 26.93
N ARG A 510 1.84 14.62 27.77
CA ARG A 510 1.08 13.41 28.15
C ARG A 510 -0.25 13.27 27.41
N GLY A 511 -0.45 14.05 26.35
CA GLY A 511 -1.73 14.14 25.63
C GLY A 511 -2.71 15.07 26.33
N LEU A 512 -3.93 15.16 25.79
CA LEU A 512 -5.03 15.90 26.40
C LEU A 512 -5.56 15.09 27.59
N GLU A 513 -5.47 15.62 28.80
CA GLU A 513 -6.07 14.99 29.98
C GLU A 513 -7.58 14.86 29.79
N MET A 514 -8.07 13.61 29.78
CA MET A 514 -9.50 13.30 29.73
C MET A 514 -10.16 13.41 31.10
N THR A 515 -9.38 13.65 32.16
CA THR A 515 -9.90 14.07 33.45
C THR A 515 -10.46 15.47 33.28
N PRO A 516 -11.77 15.70 33.51
CA PRO A 516 -12.28 17.04 33.65
C PRO A 516 -11.71 17.59 34.95
N SER A 517 -10.49 18.12 34.89
CA SER A 517 -10.04 19.08 35.88
C SER A 517 -11.14 20.13 35.94
N ALA A 518 -11.61 20.41 37.16
CA ALA A 518 -12.65 21.41 37.43
C ALA A 518 -12.14 22.85 37.16
N GLU A 519 -11.35 23.02 36.11
CA GLU A 519 -10.91 24.29 35.58
C GLU A 519 -11.99 24.80 34.65
N LYS A 520 -12.69 25.81 35.16
CA LYS A 520 -13.60 26.73 34.47
C LYS A 520 -13.70 26.46 32.98
N SER A 521 -14.78 25.79 32.58
CA SER A 521 -15.33 25.93 31.23
C SER A 521 -15.28 27.41 30.86
N LEU A 522 -14.48 27.77 29.85
CA LEU A 522 -14.53 29.11 29.28
C LEU A 522 -15.99 29.39 28.91
N GLU A 523 -16.51 30.56 29.31
CA GLU A 523 -17.86 30.96 28.94
C GLU A 523 -18.00 30.84 27.42
N VAL A 524 -19.05 30.14 26.98
CA VAL A 524 -19.35 29.98 25.55
C VAL A 524 -19.61 31.37 24.99
N VAL A 525 -18.69 31.86 24.16
CA VAL A 525 -18.85 33.12 23.43
C VAL A 525 -19.48 32.80 22.09
N GLU A 526 -20.58 33.48 21.77
CA GLU A 526 -21.23 33.40 20.47
C GLU A 526 -20.26 33.87 19.37
N GLY A 527 -20.06 33.04 18.34
CA GLY A 527 -19.09 33.30 17.27
C GLY A 527 -19.52 34.49 16.39
N ARG A 528 -18.54 35.22 15.85
CA ARG A 528 -18.79 36.34 14.94
C ARG A 528 -19.31 35.83 13.59
N PHE A 529 -20.37 36.44 13.09
CA PHE A 529 -20.99 36.07 11.82
C PHE A 529 -20.47 36.99 10.70
N GLY A 530 -19.94 36.41 9.61
CA GLY A 530 -19.44 37.17 8.46
C GLY A 530 -18.42 36.42 7.62
N THR A 531 -18.06 36.98 6.47
CA THR A 531 -16.94 36.52 5.64
C THR A 531 -15.63 37.12 6.17
N ALA A 532 -14.50 36.42 6.00
CA ALA A 532 -13.19 36.86 6.52
C ALA A 532 -12.70 38.23 5.98
N ALA A 533 -13.41 38.83 5.03
CA ALA A 533 -13.17 40.16 4.48
C ALA A 533 -13.90 41.29 5.23
N GLY A 534 -14.75 40.97 6.20
CA GLY A 534 -15.45 41.94 7.05
C GLY A 534 -16.52 41.26 7.89
N TYR A 535 -16.29 41.16 9.20
CA TYR A 535 -17.33 40.68 10.13
C TYR A 535 -18.38 41.78 10.33
N ALA A 536 -19.64 41.39 10.60
CA ALA A 536 -20.74 42.35 10.77
C ALA A 536 -20.51 43.39 11.89
N ASP A 537 -19.62 43.07 12.84
CA ASP A 537 -19.29 43.90 14.00
C ASP A 537 -18.04 44.78 13.78
N GLU A 538 -17.39 44.70 12.61
CA GLU A 538 -16.25 45.56 12.30
C GLU A 538 -16.73 46.98 11.94
N PRO A 539 -16.25 48.03 12.64
CA PRO A 539 -16.57 49.39 12.29
C PRO A 539 -16.01 49.70 10.90
N GLU A 540 -16.87 50.19 9.99
CA GLU A 540 -16.47 50.63 8.66
C GLU A 540 -15.29 51.60 8.77
N VAL A 541 -14.12 51.18 8.29
CA VAL A 541 -12.94 52.05 8.25
C VAL A 541 -13.21 53.12 7.19
N GLU A 542 -13.53 54.33 7.66
CA GLU A 542 -13.62 55.52 6.83
C GLU A 542 -12.39 55.62 5.93
N THR A 543 -12.64 55.71 4.63
CA THR A 543 -11.63 55.84 3.59
C THR A 543 -10.97 57.23 3.65
N GLY A 544 -10.04 57.39 4.59
CA GLY A 544 -9.22 58.58 4.78
C GLY A 544 -7.91 58.49 4.00
N LYS A 545 -7.78 59.32 2.96
CA LYS A 545 -6.57 59.56 2.17
C LYS A 545 -5.29 59.66 3.01
N GLY A 546 -4.33 58.79 2.69
CA GLY A 546 -2.91 59.15 2.54
C GLY A 546 -2.05 59.21 3.80
N ARG A 547 -1.12 58.25 3.91
CA ARG A 547 0.29 58.56 4.19
C ARG A 547 1.21 57.40 3.81
N ARG A 548 2.16 57.71 2.92
CA ARG A 548 3.31 56.87 2.58
C ARG A 548 4.24 56.74 3.79
N GLY A 549 4.86 55.57 3.94
CA GLY A 549 6.11 55.42 4.69
C GLY A 549 6.45 53.96 4.98
N GLY A 550 7.57 53.49 4.41
CA GLY A 550 8.22 52.22 4.73
C GLY A 550 8.38 51.32 3.54
#